data_AF-A0A7V1CYV8-F1
#
_entry.id   AF-A0A7V1CYV8-F1
#
_cell.length_a   1.000
_cell.length_b   1.000
_cell.length_c   1.000
_cell.angle_alpha   90.00
_cell.angle_beta   90.00
_cell.angle_gamma   90.00
#
_symmetry.space_group_name_H-M   'P 1'
#
loop_
_entity.id
_entity.type
_entity.pdbx_description
1 polymer ?
#
loop_
_entity_poly.entity_id
_entity_poly.type
_entity_poly.pdbx_seq_one_letter_code
_entity_poly.pdbx_strand_id
1 'polypeptide(L)'
;MRIVISICILVSLGLAGCSSIFDKHVEYKYIEPDNYPILKAVGYAPISAQPGDNQSQRSLMAIKASKLEAYRELAEQVYGQKITAGTTVQGSIAQNDRLQSQVQGIIKGAQVIKSYAVGDTYATELQLDMKRVHDLYIGEIKPREVKKVTYY
;
A
#
# COMPACT_ATOMS: atom_id res chain seq x y z
N MET A 1 60.19 9.98 35.16
CA MET A 1 59.02 9.16 35.56
C MET A 1 57.76 9.99 35.86
N ARG A 2 57.84 11.09 36.64
CA ARG A 2 56.68 11.95 36.99
C ARG A 2 56.00 12.67 35.80
N ILE A 3 56.78 13.08 34.80
CA ILE A 3 56.28 13.77 33.59
C ILE A 3 55.49 12.82 32.69
N VAL A 4 55.97 11.59 32.51
CA VAL A 4 55.29 10.55 31.71
C VAL A 4 53.95 10.18 32.35
N ILE A 5 53.89 10.07 33.68
CA ILE A 5 52.65 9.81 34.42
C ILE A 5 51.66 10.97 34.25
N SER A 6 52.12 12.23 34.29
CA SER A 6 51.24 13.40 34.10
C SER A 6 50.67 13.49 32.68
N ILE A 7 51.47 13.12 31.66
CA ILE A 7 51.01 13.06 30.27
C ILE A 7 49.98 11.94 30.06
N CYS A 8 50.19 10.75 30.64
CA CYS A 8 49.22 9.67 30.56
C CYS A 8 47.89 10.00 31.26
N ILE A 9 47.92 10.73 32.39
CA ILE A 9 46.70 11.20 33.08
C ILE A 9 45.96 12.25 32.25
N LEU A 10 46.68 13.15 31.58
CA LEU A 10 46.04 14.17 30.74
C LEU A 10 45.38 13.56 29.48
N VAL A 11 45.99 12.51 28.92
CA VAL A 11 45.46 11.80 27.74
C VAL A 11 44.21 10.98 28.11
N SER A 12 44.15 10.36 29.29
CA SER A 12 42.97 9.59 29.70
C SER A 12 41.75 10.47 29.98
N LEU A 13 41.95 11.73 30.42
CA LEU A 13 40.85 12.69 30.57
C LEU A 13 40.30 13.21 29.21
N GLY A 14 41.12 13.19 28.15
CA GLY A 14 40.71 13.60 26.80
C GLY A 14 39.82 12.59 26.07
N LEU A 15 39.86 11.30 26.45
CA LEU A 15 39.05 10.24 25.81
C LEU A 15 37.64 10.06 26.43
N ALA A 16 37.30 10.78 27.50
CA ALA A 16 36.01 10.65 28.19
C ALA A 16 34.85 11.45 27.51
N GLY A 17 35.08 12.07 26.36
CA GLY A 17 34.17 13.07 25.76
C GLY A 17 33.45 12.68 24.46
N CYS A 18 33.38 11.40 24.09
CA CYS A 18 32.77 10.97 22.81
C CYS A 18 31.52 10.08 22.97
N SER A 19 30.56 10.46 23.81
CA SER A 19 29.19 9.95 23.69
C SER A 19 28.23 11.10 23.38
N SER A 20 27.70 11.05 22.16
CA SER A 20 26.68 11.94 21.59
C SER A 20 25.54 12.23 22.56
N ILE A 21 25.48 13.46 23.09
CA ILE A 21 24.47 13.91 24.07
C ILE A 21 23.15 14.37 23.43
N PHE A 22 23.10 14.61 22.11
CA PHE A 22 21.86 15.01 21.45
C PHE A 22 20.99 13.80 21.08
N ASP A 23 20.23 13.28 22.04
CA ASP A 23 19.21 12.26 21.78
C ASP A 23 17.90 12.92 21.32
N LYS A 24 17.79 13.11 20.00
CA LYS A 24 16.63 13.75 19.36
C LYS A 24 15.41 12.83 19.46
N HIS A 25 14.59 13.04 20.48
CA HIS A 25 13.29 12.39 20.59
C HIS A 25 12.26 13.13 19.73
N VAL A 26 11.85 12.49 18.63
CA VAL A 26 10.78 12.96 17.73
C VAL A 26 9.52 12.19 18.09
N GLU A 27 8.60 12.84 18.81
CA GLU A 27 7.26 12.27 19.05
C GLU A 27 6.44 12.39 17.78
N TYR A 28 5.85 11.28 17.31
CA TYR A 28 5.06 11.28 16.10
C TYR A 28 3.57 11.10 16.37
N LYS A 29 2.72 11.95 15.79
CA LYS A 29 1.25 11.80 15.82
C LYS A 29 0.75 11.23 14.49
N TYR A 30 -0.17 10.29 14.59
CA TYR A 30 -0.87 9.70 13.45
C TYR A 30 -2.11 10.56 13.13
N ILE A 31 -2.24 10.96 11.86
CA ILE A 31 -3.39 11.68 11.34
C ILE A 31 -4.16 10.71 10.46
N GLU A 32 -5.37 10.37 10.88
CA GLU A 32 -6.32 9.62 10.04
C GLU A 32 -6.81 10.52 8.89
N PRO A 33 -6.96 9.99 7.67
CA PRO A 33 -7.68 10.67 6.60
C PRO A 33 -9.11 11.02 7.04
N ASP A 34 -9.57 12.23 6.72
CA ASP A 34 -10.93 12.68 7.05
C ASP A 34 -12.03 11.79 6.41
N ASN A 35 -11.73 11.13 5.29
CA ASN A 35 -12.59 10.11 4.69
C ASN A 35 -11.80 8.99 4.02
N TYR A 36 -12.46 7.83 3.88
CA TYR A 36 -11.97 6.71 3.08
C TYR A 36 -12.88 6.50 1.87
N PRO A 37 -12.37 6.60 0.64
CA PRO A 37 -13.21 6.40 -0.54
C PRO A 37 -13.59 4.93 -0.70
N ILE A 38 -14.78 4.68 -1.25
CA ILE A 38 -15.19 3.35 -1.70
C ILE A 38 -14.93 3.27 -3.20
N LEU A 39 -14.03 2.39 -3.61
CA LEU A 39 -13.76 2.15 -5.03
C LEU A 39 -14.73 1.13 -5.59
N LYS A 40 -15.15 1.32 -6.83
CA LYS A 40 -16.09 0.45 -7.55
C LYS A 40 -15.55 0.17 -8.95
N ALA A 41 -15.72 -1.06 -9.41
CA ALA A 41 -15.31 -1.48 -10.74
C ALA A 41 -16.35 -2.42 -11.34
N VAL A 42 -16.49 -2.43 -12.66
CA VAL A 42 -17.44 -3.26 -13.37
C VAL A 42 -16.78 -3.93 -14.56
N GLY A 43 -16.67 -5.25 -14.49
CA GLY A 43 -16.15 -6.05 -15.58
C GLY A 43 -17.26 -6.63 -16.44
N TYR A 44 -17.01 -6.69 -17.74
CA TYR A 44 -17.95 -7.18 -18.74
C TYR A 44 -17.34 -8.34 -19.53
N ALA A 45 -18.14 -9.35 -19.85
CA ALA A 45 -17.71 -10.44 -20.72
C ALA A 45 -18.88 -10.98 -21.57
N PRO A 46 -18.78 -10.92 -22.91
CA PRO A 46 -19.77 -11.53 -23.79
C PRO A 46 -19.77 -13.05 -23.67
N ILE A 47 -20.94 -13.67 -23.53
CA ILE A 47 -21.16 -15.11 -23.38
C ILE A 47 -20.82 -15.84 -24.67
N SER A 48 -21.30 -15.33 -25.81
CA SER A 48 -21.04 -15.93 -27.13
C SER A 48 -19.54 -16.00 -27.48
N ALA A 49 -18.74 -15.07 -26.97
CA ALA A 49 -17.30 -15.02 -27.19
C ALA A 49 -16.49 -15.95 -26.27
N GLN A 50 -17.12 -16.60 -25.27
CA GLN A 50 -16.42 -17.47 -24.35
C GLN A 50 -16.22 -18.88 -24.89
N PRO A 51 -15.14 -19.57 -24.50
CA PRO A 51 -14.96 -20.98 -24.80
C PRO A 51 -16.00 -21.83 -24.05
N GLY A 52 -16.44 -22.92 -24.68
CA GLY A 52 -17.34 -23.90 -24.08
C GLY A 52 -18.17 -24.62 -25.13
N ASP A 53 -18.37 -25.92 -24.91
CA ASP A 53 -19.09 -26.81 -25.83
C ASP A 53 -20.60 -26.52 -25.84
N ASN A 54 -21.11 -25.98 -24.73
CA ASN A 54 -22.52 -25.61 -24.59
C ASN A 54 -22.71 -24.24 -23.93
N GLN A 55 -23.94 -23.73 -24.00
CA GLN A 55 -24.30 -22.40 -23.51
C GLN A 55 -24.04 -22.24 -22.01
N SER A 56 -24.28 -23.28 -21.22
CA SER A 56 -24.04 -23.26 -19.78
C SER A 56 -22.56 -23.10 -19.46
N GLN A 57 -21.68 -23.84 -20.15
CA GLN A 57 -20.23 -23.70 -20.00
C GLN A 57 -19.75 -22.31 -20.40
N ARG A 58 -20.22 -21.79 -21.55
CA ARG A 58 -19.89 -20.42 -21.98
C ARG A 58 -20.34 -19.36 -20.98
N SER A 59 -21.53 -19.53 -20.41
CA SER A 59 -22.07 -18.64 -19.37
C SER A 59 -21.22 -18.66 -18.11
N LEU A 60 -20.80 -19.85 -17.64
CA LEU A 60 -19.89 -19.97 -16.50
C LEU A 60 -18.53 -19.31 -16.77
N MET A 61 -18.00 -19.45 -17.99
CA MET A 61 -16.77 -18.78 -18.39
C MET A 61 -16.96 -17.26 -18.45
N ALA A 62 -18.10 -16.76 -18.90
CA ALA A 62 -18.39 -15.33 -18.97
C ALA A 62 -18.49 -14.71 -17.58
N ILE A 63 -19.09 -15.41 -16.62
CA ILE A 63 -19.10 -14.98 -15.21
C ILE A 63 -17.66 -14.86 -14.67
N LYS A 64 -16.79 -15.84 -14.96
CA LYS A 64 -15.38 -15.80 -14.53
C LYS A 64 -14.61 -14.67 -15.21
N ALA A 65 -14.78 -14.51 -16.52
CA ALA A 65 -14.11 -13.49 -17.31
C ALA A 65 -14.55 -12.08 -16.88
N SER A 66 -15.84 -11.83 -16.71
CA SER A 66 -16.36 -10.55 -16.23
C SER A 66 -15.84 -10.22 -14.83
N LYS A 67 -15.76 -11.22 -13.94
CA LYS A 67 -15.16 -11.03 -12.60
C LYS A 67 -13.67 -10.66 -12.69
N LEU A 68 -12.90 -11.33 -13.55
CA LEU A 68 -11.47 -11.04 -13.73
C LEU A 68 -11.26 -9.61 -14.27
N GLU A 69 -12.06 -9.21 -15.25
CA GLU A 69 -11.99 -7.87 -15.82
C GLU A 69 -12.32 -6.80 -14.78
N ALA A 70 -13.31 -7.04 -13.92
CA ALA A 70 -13.64 -6.13 -12.82
C ALA A 70 -12.47 -5.97 -11.83
N TYR A 71 -11.75 -7.05 -11.54
CA TYR A 71 -10.54 -6.97 -10.70
C TYR A 71 -9.41 -6.21 -11.38
N ARG A 72 -9.26 -6.35 -12.71
CA ARG A 72 -8.26 -5.61 -13.49
C ARG A 72 -8.52 -4.11 -13.43
N GLU A 73 -9.75 -3.69 -13.70
CA GLU A 73 -10.16 -2.28 -13.62
C GLU A 73 -9.96 -1.73 -12.20
N LEU A 74 -10.35 -2.49 -11.18
CA LEU A 74 -10.12 -2.09 -9.78
C LEU A 74 -8.63 -1.95 -9.46
N ALA A 75 -7.79 -2.85 -9.95
CA ALA A 75 -6.34 -2.78 -9.76
C ALA A 75 -5.75 -1.52 -10.40
N GLU A 76 -6.24 -1.11 -11.58
CA GLU A 76 -5.82 0.13 -12.24
C GLU A 76 -6.22 1.36 -11.43
N GLN A 77 -7.45 1.41 -10.91
CA GLN A 77 -7.89 2.49 -10.03
C GLN A 77 -7.03 2.59 -8.76
N VAL A 78 -6.73 1.46 -8.12
CA VAL A 78 -5.88 1.42 -6.91
C VAL A 78 -4.44 1.83 -7.22
N TYR A 79 -3.88 1.36 -8.34
CA TYR A 79 -2.53 1.73 -8.77
C TYR A 79 -2.45 3.24 -9.04
N GLY A 80 -3.42 3.81 -9.77
CA GLY A 80 -3.52 5.26 -10.00
C GLY A 80 -3.55 6.07 -8.69
N GLN A 81 -4.39 5.66 -7.74
CA GLN A 81 -4.49 6.31 -6.43
C GLN A 81 -3.16 6.31 -5.65
N LYS A 82 -2.39 5.20 -5.72
CA LYS A 82 -1.09 5.07 -5.05
C LYS A 82 -0.02 5.93 -5.68
N ILE A 83 0.01 6.02 -7.02
CA ILE A 83 0.95 6.91 -7.74
C ILE A 83 0.69 8.37 -7.35
N THR A 84 -0.56 8.82 -7.35
CA THR A 84 -0.90 10.20 -6.95
C THR A 84 -0.46 10.52 -5.50
N ALA A 85 -0.53 9.55 -4.60
CA ALA A 85 -0.19 9.76 -3.18
C ALA A 85 1.33 9.72 -2.85
N GLY A 86 2.17 9.11 -3.69
CA GLY A 86 3.54 8.72 -3.32
C GLY A 86 4.68 9.22 -4.21
N THR A 87 4.42 10.03 -5.24
CA THR A 87 5.47 10.30 -6.26
C THR A 87 6.45 11.41 -5.86
N THR A 88 7.73 11.03 -5.71
CA THR A 88 8.91 11.89 -5.92
C THR A 88 9.84 11.15 -6.90
N VAL A 89 10.31 11.81 -7.96
CA VAL A 89 10.74 11.21 -9.24
C VAL A 89 12.02 10.33 -9.20
N GLN A 90 12.78 10.29 -8.10
CA GLN A 90 14.17 9.81 -8.11
C GLN A 90 14.41 8.31 -7.78
N GLY A 91 13.38 7.48 -7.54
CA GLY A 91 13.54 6.10 -7.01
C GLY A 91 12.74 4.98 -7.70
N SER A 92 12.35 5.14 -8.96
CA SER A 92 11.18 4.45 -9.53
C SER A 92 11.27 2.93 -9.77
N ILE A 93 12.45 2.32 -9.89
CA ILE A 93 12.53 0.89 -10.31
C ILE A 93 12.22 -0.07 -9.15
N ALA A 94 12.95 0.00 -8.03
CA ALA A 94 12.70 -0.86 -6.87
C ALA A 94 11.41 -0.51 -6.09
N GLN A 95 10.83 0.67 -6.35
CA GLN A 95 9.53 1.07 -5.85
C GLN A 95 8.40 0.39 -6.62
N ASN A 96 8.57 0.13 -7.92
CA ASN A 96 7.52 -0.42 -8.79
C ASN A 96 7.11 -1.84 -8.39
N ASP A 97 8.07 -2.75 -8.16
CA ASP A 97 7.78 -4.15 -7.78
C ASP A 97 7.04 -4.24 -6.43
N ARG A 98 7.40 -3.36 -5.49
CA ARG A 98 6.71 -3.23 -4.19
C ARG A 98 5.30 -2.70 -4.35
N LEU A 99 5.10 -1.68 -5.20
CA LEU A 99 3.79 -1.13 -5.50
C LEU A 99 2.89 -2.19 -6.14
N GLN A 100 3.39 -2.94 -7.11
CA GLN A 100 2.62 -3.99 -7.79
C GLN A 100 2.19 -5.10 -6.82
N SER A 101 3.10 -5.54 -5.94
CA SER A 101 2.80 -6.54 -4.90
C SER A 101 1.75 -6.04 -3.90
N GLN A 102 1.81 -4.76 -3.52
CA GLN A 102 0.82 -4.14 -2.64
C GLN A 102 -0.56 -4.05 -3.29
N VAL A 103 -0.65 -3.63 -4.56
CA VAL A 103 -1.92 -3.60 -5.29
C VAL A 103 -2.55 -4.98 -5.33
N GLN A 104 -1.77 -6.02 -5.66
CA GLN A 104 -2.25 -7.41 -5.67
C GLN A 104 -2.77 -7.87 -4.29
N GLY A 105 -2.18 -7.42 -3.19
CA GLY A 105 -2.69 -7.66 -1.85
C GLY A 105 -4.03 -6.97 -1.60
N ILE A 106 -4.08 -5.67 -1.89
CA ILE A 106 -5.25 -4.80 -1.63
C ILE A 106 -6.49 -5.28 -2.40
N ILE A 107 -6.35 -5.60 -3.68
CA ILE A 107 -7.49 -6.02 -4.52
C ILE A 107 -8.11 -7.35 -4.08
N LYS A 108 -7.37 -8.22 -3.37
CA LYS A 108 -7.94 -9.46 -2.80
C LYS A 108 -9.00 -9.18 -1.74
N GLY A 109 -9.00 -7.97 -1.15
CA GLY A 109 -10.02 -7.51 -0.21
C GLY A 109 -11.32 -7.05 -0.85
N ALA A 110 -11.42 -7.01 -2.19
CA ALA A 110 -12.60 -6.52 -2.88
C ALA A 110 -13.77 -7.52 -2.81
N GLN A 111 -14.96 -7.00 -2.63
CA GLN A 111 -16.20 -7.76 -2.51
C GLN A 111 -16.96 -7.74 -3.84
N VAL A 112 -17.48 -8.91 -4.23
CA VAL A 112 -18.41 -9.01 -5.36
C VAL A 112 -19.80 -8.59 -4.87
N ILE A 113 -20.33 -7.50 -5.42
CA ILE A 113 -21.66 -7.00 -5.06
C ILE A 113 -22.73 -7.73 -5.86
N LYS A 114 -22.53 -7.86 -7.18
CA LYS A 114 -23.47 -8.56 -8.07
C LYS A 114 -22.79 -9.05 -9.33
N SER A 115 -23.31 -10.16 -9.86
CA SER A 115 -23.00 -10.68 -11.19
C SER A 115 -24.29 -11.05 -11.89
N TYR A 116 -24.54 -10.48 -13.06
CA TYR A 116 -25.80 -10.66 -13.79
C TYR A 116 -25.60 -10.57 -15.29
N ALA A 117 -26.49 -11.22 -16.04
CA ALA A 117 -26.49 -11.16 -17.50
C ALA A 117 -27.31 -9.95 -17.98
N VAL A 118 -26.79 -9.25 -18.98
CA VAL A 118 -27.44 -8.17 -19.73
C VAL A 118 -27.34 -8.53 -21.21
N GLY A 119 -28.41 -9.09 -21.76
CA GLY A 119 -28.39 -9.64 -23.12
C GLY A 119 -27.36 -10.78 -23.24
N ASP A 120 -26.41 -10.64 -24.16
CA ASP A 120 -25.32 -11.60 -24.37
C ASP A 120 -24.09 -11.34 -23.49
N THR A 121 -24.12 -10.40 -22.53
CA THR A 121 -22.94 -10.04 -21.73
C THR A 121 -23.18 -10.25 -20.24
N TYR A 122 -22.23 -10.86 -19.53
CA TYR A 122 -22.21 -10.82 -18.07
C TYR A 122 -21.51 -9.57 -17.58
N ALA A 123 -22.15 -8.87 -16.64
CA ALA A 123 -21.59 -7.78 -15.88
C ALA A 123 -21.32 -8.25 -14.44
N THR A 124 -20.13 -7.97 -13.91
CA THR A 124 -19.78 -8.23 -12.51
C THR A 124 -19.29 -6.95 -11.86
N GLU A 125 -19.94 -6.56 -10.77
CA GLU A 125 -19.64 -5.35 -10.01
C GLU A 125 -18.87 -5.69 -8.74
N LEU A 126 -17.73 -5.04 -8.57
CA LEU A 126 -16.89 -5.14 -7.40
C LEU A 126 -16.90 -3.83 -6.60
N GLN A 127 -16.70 -3.97 -5.30
CA GLN A 127 -16.52 -2.86 -4.38
C GLN A 127 -15.31 -3.10 -3.48
N LEU A 128 -14.52 -2.07 -3.25
CA LEU A 128 -13.42 -2.08 -2.30
C LEU A 128 -13.56 -0.91 -1.34
N ASP A 129 -13.71 -1.25 -0.05
CA ASP A 129 -13.74 -0.29 1.03
C ASP A 129 -12.29 0.05 1.45
N MET A 130 -11.84 1.26 1.13
CA MET A 130 -10.48 1.69 1.46
C MET A 130 -10.27 1.87 2.96
N LYS A 131 -11.33 2.03 3.77
CA LYS A 131 -11.22 2.03 5.22
C LYS A 131 -10.78 0.66 5.71
N ARG A 132 -11.45 -0.39 5.24
CA ARG A 132 -11.10 -1.77 5.60
C ARG A 132 -9.69 -2.13 5.12
N VAL A 133 -9.29 -1.69 3.94
CA VAL A 133 -7.91 -1.84 3.44
C VAL A 133 -6.94 -1.13 4.36
N HIS A 134 -7.22 0.13 4.71
CA HIS A 134 -6.41 0.91 5.63
C HIS A 134 -6.25 0.18 6.97
N ASP A 135 -7.35 -0.24 7.59
CA ASP A 135 -7.35 -0.96 8.87
C ASP A 135 -6.51 -2.26 8.82
N LEU A 136 -6.49 -2.96 7.68
CA LEU A 136 -5.73 -4.21 7.49
C LEU A 136 -4.24 -4.00 7.17
N TYR A 137 -3.87 -2.92 6.48
CA TYR A 137 -2.51 -2.68 5.98
C TYR A 137 -1.73 -1.60 6.74
N ILE A 138 -2.37 -0.75 7.55
CA ILE A 138 -1.74 0.37 8.29
C ILE A 138 -1.13 -0.06 9.62
N GLY A 139 -1.03 -1.36 9.86
CA GLY A 139 -0.07 -1.88 10.83
C GLY A 139 1.38 -1.46 10.54
N GLU A 140 1.71 -1.12 9.28
CA GLU A 140 3.11 -0.98 8.85
C GLU A 140 3.60 0.46 8.60
N ILE A 141 2.73 1.43 8.29
CA ILE A 141 3.16 2.81 7.97
C ILE A 141 2.22 3.83 8.63
N LYS A 142 2.54 4.21 9.86
CA LYS A 142 1.89 5.35 10.50
C LYS A 142 2.53 6.62 9.92
N PRO A 143 1.84 7.48 9.16
CA PRO A 143 2.32 8.83 8.88
C PRO A 143 2.59 9.51 10.23
N ARG A 144 3.77 10.09 10.33
CA ARG A 144 4.43 10.42 11.58
C ARG A 144 4.70 11.93 11.54
N GLU A 145 3.80 12.75 12.07
CA GLU A 145 4.06 14.19 12.21
C GLU A 145 4.81 14.48 13.52
N VAL A 146 5.88 15.27 13.43
CA VAL A 146 6.69 15.67 14.58
C VAL A 146 5.87 16.56 15.51
N LYS A 147 5.32 15.98 16.57
CA LYS A 147 4.53 16.69 17.58
C LYS A 147 5.39 17.63 18.43
N LYS A 148 6.63 17.20 18.75
CA LYS A 148 7.61 18.00 19.50
C LYS A 148 9.01 17.44 19.25
N VAL A 149 9.98 18.34 19.10
CA VAL A 149 11.40 18.01 19.18
C VAL A 149 11.89 18.50 20.53
N THR A 150 12.27 17.56 21.41
CA THR A 150 12.90 17.90 22.69
C THR A 150 14.39 17.61 22.57
N TYR A 151 15.21 18.61 22.88
CA TYR A 151 16.66 18.48 22.98
C TYR A 151 17.01 18.30 24.46
N TYR A 152 17.80 17.27 24.79
CA TYR A 152 18.36 17.04 26.13
C TYR A 152 19.86 17.31 26.12
#